data_AF-A0A316P730-F1
#
_entry.id   AF-A0A316P730-F1
#
_cell.length_a   1.000
_cell.length_b   1.000
_cell.length_c   1.000
_cell.angle_alpha   90.00
_cell.angle_beta   90.00
_cell.angle_gamma   90.00
#
_symmetry.space_group_name_H-M   'P 1'
#
loop_
_entity.id
_entity.type
_entity.pdbx_description
1 polymer ?
#
loop_
_entity_poly.entity_id
_entity_poly.type
_entity_poly.pdbx_seq_one_letter_code
_entity_poly.pdbx_strand_id
1 'polypeptide(L)'
;MTVLAKKIICLLLAAVICIGAFSGCSGGSADVPEITLSDYVPKREGDEDTFTAQLYFVSDDGLHLSVEEREVRCGKGMSRAEAAIGALIDGPVTTVLNQSVPGDMLLQRVETSYEACNVYLLASYTPDARTWATAQAAIAATVYACENIASINLYLNGMAPAYYGRPMGAVTPISNTLDAYIVELQQQYTDIAQGTDNETGAGVYETRIATLYFTDSSNTLLIAKNATLNYDSTETSVRISYQILNKLLDGAEGLEAVLPADLQLHSPIRLVPEKNYNYGGNGDFEDGESPHPSETAPEIEKPEDQGLMQGEPMVAEIVLEKPKEKYDEDILSGALTLTLTGYIPDLIGVSITMIDEDGKITELAPDGYFTREDFSGRIGRIVNIDYPNRDGSLLYRASRAVSSEESYDPMAILTELLSGSTDLGGMCGGFTADDISGVYKTDNTIVIDWKAGFTDKLRAYINSGDDTGIPQENRERAFIYSIVNTLTEIEDIGRVWMLEDGKKLGSIDKIYLGNSLMRNPGILVNE
;
A
#
# COMPACT_ATOMS: atom_id res chain seq x y z
N MET A 1 -24.31 -79.64 3.82
CA MET A 1 -25.14 -78.62 3.14
C MET A 1 -24.96 -78.76 1.64
N THR A 2 -26.04 -79.04 0.91
CA THR A 2 -26.04 -79.24 -0.54
C THR A 2 -25.81 -77.91 -1.29
N VAL A 3 -25.27 -77.98 -2.52
CA VAL A 3 -24.99 -76.82 -3.38
C VAL A 3 -26.22 -75.93 -3.59
N LEU A 4 -27.43 -76.50 -3.50
CA LEU A 4 -28.71 -75.78 -3.55
C LEU A 4 -28.94 -74.88 -2.33
N ALA A 5 -28.54 -75.32 -1.12
CA ALA A 5 -28.69 -74.54 0.10
C ALA A 5 -27.76 -73.31 0.13
N LYS A 6 -26.54 -73.42 -0.44
CA LYS A 6 -25.62 -72.27 -0.56
C LYS A 6 -26.12 -71.21 -1.55
N LYS A 7 -26.76 -71.60 -2.66
CA LYS A 7 -27.33 -70.64 -3.62
C LYS A 7 -28.53 -69.87 -3.07
N ILE A 8 -29.40 -70.52 -2.28
CA ILE A 8 -30.56 -69.89 -1.64
C ILE A 8 -30.12 -68.91 -0.54
N ILE A 9 -29.09 -69.26 0.24
CA ILE A 9 -28.52 -68.38 1.27
C ILE A 9 -27.84 -67.15 0.64
N CYS A 10 -27.09 -67.31 -0.46
CA CYS A 10 -26.49 -66.16 -1.17
C CYS A 10 -27.53 -65.23 -1.81
N LEU A 11 -28.65 -65.76 -2.34
CA LEU A 11 -29.73 -64.95 -2.88
C LEU A 11 -30.50 -64.17 -1.79
N LEU A 12 -30.67 -64.77 -0.60
CA LEU A 12 -31.27 -64.09 0.55
C LEU A 12 -30.35 -63.03 1.15
N LEU A 13 -29.03 -63.28 1.23
CA LEU A 13 -28.06 -62.28 1.68
C LEU A 13 -27.92 -61.10 0.72
N ALA A 14 -27.98 -61.33 -0.59
CA ALA A 14 -27.95 -60.25 -1.58
C ALA A 14 -29.19 -59.35 -1.51
N ALA A 15 -30.37 -59.93 -1.27
CA ALA A 15 -31.61 -59.16 -1.11
C ALA A 15 -31.61 -58.32 0.18
N VAL A 16 -31.07 -58.85 1.29
CA VAL A 16 -30.98 -58.12 2.57
C VAL A 16 -29.95 -56.97 2.50
N ILE A 17 -28.84 -57.14 1.77
CA ILE A 17 -27.84 -56.09 1.55
C ILE A 17 -28.38 -55.00 0.61
N CYS A 18 -29.17 -55.35 -0.42
CA CYS A 18 -29.78 -54.37 -1.32
C CYS A 18 -30.93 -53.57 -0.68
N ILE A 19 -31.67 -54.16 0.27
CA ILE A 19 -32.73 -53.46 1.03
C ILE A 19 -32.11 -52.53 2.08
N GLY A 20 -30.95 -52.88 2.66
CA GLY A 20 -30.20 -52.01 3.58
C GLY A 20 -29.50 -50.83 2.90
N ALA A 21 -29.11 -50.95 1.63
CA ALA A 21 -28.38 -49.89 0.91
C ALA A 21 -29.28 -48.82 0.25
N PHE A 22 -30.60 -49.04 0.17
CA PHE A 22 -31.56 -48.08 -0.41
C PHE A 22 -32.65 -47.61 0.56
N SER A 23 -32.52 -47.91 1.86
CA SER A 23 -33.43 -47.43 2.90
C SER A 23 -32.76 -46.35 3.75
N GLY A 24 -32.44 -45.22 3.12
CA GLY A 24 -31.86 -44.07 3.79
C GLY A 24 -32.09 -42.80 2.99
N CYS A 25 -33.29 -42.22 3.11
CA CYS A 25 -33.60 -40.79 3.04
C CYS A 25 -35.12 -40.61 2.95
N SER A 26 -35.81 -40.75 4.08
CA SER A 26 -37.14 -40.17 4.25
C SER A 26 -37.04 -39.05 5.30
N GLY A 27 -37.08 -37.81 4.81
CA GLY A 27 -37.55 -36.61 5.50
C GLY A 27 -37.22 -36.48 7.00
N GLY A 28 -36.01 -36.02 7.28
CA GLY A 28 -35.77 -35.14 8.41
C GLY A 28 -35.12 -33.90 7.83
N SER A 29 -35.82 -32.77 7.81
CA SER A 29 -35.16 -31.48 7.66
C SER A 29 -34.01 -31.47 8.64
N ALA A 30 -32.77 -31.28 8.16
CA ALA A 30 -31.72 -30.85 9.06
C ALA A 30 -32.30 -29.64 9.80
N ASP A 31 -32.40 -29.73 11.13
CA ASP A 31 -32.78 -28.61 11.97
C ASP A 31 -31.77 -27.50 11.65
N VAL A 32 -32.19 -26.57 10.79
CA VAL A 32 -31.47 -25.32 10.58
C VAL A 32 -31.52 -24.66 11.95
N PRO A 33 -30.38 -24.47 12.63
CA PRO A 33 -30.39 -23.87 13.95
C PRO A 33 -31.18 -22.56 13.88
N GLU A 34 -32.14 -22.40 14.79
CA GLU A 34 -33.00 -21.22 14.82
C GLU A 34 -32.09 -19.99 14.91
N ILE A 35 -32.28 -19.04 13.99
CA ILE A 35 -31.46 -17.82 13.95
C ILE A 35 -31.76 -17.06 15.25
N THR A 36 -30.78 -17.00 16.15
CA THR A 36 -30.89 -16.20 17.37
C THR A 36 -31.09 -14.74 16.97
N LEU A 37 -32.30 -14.22 17.16
CA LEU A 37 -32.64 -12.83 16.89
C LEU A 37 -32.03 -11.97 18.00
N SER A 38 -31.14 -11.05 17.65
CA SER A 38 -30.51 -10.16 18.64
C SER A 38 -31.41 -8.97 18.97
N ASP A 39 -31.78 -8.72 20.22
CA ASP A 39 -32.49 -7.47 20.59
C ASP A 39 -31.55 -6.25 20.68
N TYR A 40 -30.27 -6.43 20.40
CA TYR A 40 -29.26 -5.40 20.45
C TYR A 40 -29.28 -4.51 19.19
N VAL A 41 -29.08 -3.21 19.39
CA VAL A 41 -28.74 -2.26 18.32
C VAL A 41 -27.38 -1.69 18.68
N PRO A 42 -26.37 -1.80 17.80
CA PRO A 42 -25.04 -1.28 18.08
C PRO A 42 -25.08 0.22 18.37
N LYS A 43 -24.46 0.64 19.47
CA LYS A 43 -24.31 2.07 19.77
C LYS A 43 -23.08 2.61 19.06
N ARG A 44 -23.12 3.89 18.73
CA ARG A 44 -21.95 4.62 18.26
C ARG A 44 -21.00 4.81 19.44
N GLU A 45 -19.82 4.22 19.36
CA GLU A 45 -18.74 4.39 20.34
C GLU A 45 -17.84 5.57 19.95
N GLY A 46 -16.89 5.93 20.83
CA GLY A 46 -15.92 7.00 20.56
C GLY A 46 -14.93 6.64 19.45
N ASP A 47 -14.26 7.64 18.89
CA ASP A 47 -13.38 7.49 17.72
C ASP A 47 -11.96 6.93 18.03
N GLU A 48 -11.68 6.52 19.28
CA GLU A 48 -10.38 5.93 19.65
C GLU A 48 -10.42 4.41 19.52
N ASP A 49 -9.62 3.88 18.61
CA ASP A 49 -9.46 2.45 18.38
C ASP A 49 -8.16 1.93 19.01
N THR A 50 -8.09 0.65 19.34
CA THR A 50 -6.89 0.02 19.91
C THR A 50 -6.63 -1.33 19.28
N PHE A 51 -5.35 -1.66 19.07
CA PHE A 51 -4.94 -2.98 18.62
C PHE A 51 -3.66 -3.44 19.34
N THR A 52 -3.42 -4.75 19.32
CA THR A 52 -2.16 -5.33 19.84
C THR A 52 -1.10 -5.28 18.76
N ALA A 53 -0.11 -4.41 18.91
CA ALA A 53 1.04 -4.29 18.02
C ALA A 53 2.18 -5.22 18.45
N GLN A 54 2.90 -5.78 17.48
CA GLN A 54 4.17 -6.47 17.68
C GLN A 54 5.32 -5.50 17.40
N LEU A 55 6.01 -5.06 18.46
CA LEU A 55 7.09 -4.08 18.40
C LEU A 55 8.44 -4.80 18.44
N TYR A 56 9.31 -4.54 17.45
CA TYR A 56 10.59 -5.24 17.32
C TYR A 56 11.73 -4.45 17.95
N PHE A 57 12.13 -4.84 19.16
CA PHE A 57 13.22 -4.25 19.92
C PHE A 57 14.53 -5.04 19.76
N VAL A 58 15.67 -4.40 20.01
CA VAL A 58 16.97 -5.10 20.02
C VAL A 58 17.07 -5.94 21.29
N SER A 59 17.53 -7.18 21.19
CA SER A 59 17.78 -8.05 22.35
C SER A 59 18.89 -7.52 23.26
N ASP A 60 18.95 -7.98 24.52
CA ASP A 60 20.00 -7.62 25.49
C ASP A 60 21.42 -7.88 24.96
N ASP A 61 21.61 -8.96 24.18
CA ASP A 61 22.89 -9.31 23.56
C ASP A 61 23.25 -8.47 22.32
N GLY A 62 22.31 -7.65 21.81
CA GLY A 62 22.49 -6.83 20.62
C GLY A 62 22.45 -7.58 19.29
N LEU A 63 22.18 -8.89 19.29
CA LEU A 63 22.36 -9.75 18.11
C LEU A 63 21.06 -10.01 17.33
N HIS A 64 19.90 -9.81 17.94
CA HIS A 64 18.60 -10.17 17.38
C HIS A 64 17.57 -9.06 17.57
N LEU A 65 16.50 -9.09 16.75
CA LEU A 65 15.27 -8.39 17.04
C LEU A 65 14.33 -9.33 17.82
N SER A 66 13.76 -8.83 18.92
CA SER A 66 12.84 -9.52 19.81
C SER A 66 11.52 -8.76 19.88
N VAL A 67 10.42 -9.50 19.89
CA VAL A 67 9.07 -8.92 19.90
C VAL A 67 8.63 -8.59 21.32
N GLU A 68 8.09 -7.39 21.49
CA GLU A 68 7.27 -7.00 22.62
C GLU A 68 5.85 -6.69 22.11
N GLU A 69 4.84 -7.40 22.62
CA GLU A 69 3.44 -7.10 22.30
C GLU A 69 2.95 -5.93 23.15
N ARG A 70 2.31 -4.93 22.53
CA ARG A 70 1.79 -3.75 23.20
C ARG A 70 0.43 -3.35 22.65
N GLU A 71 -0.52 -3.06 23.53
CA GLU A 71 -1.76 -2.40 23.15
C GLU A 71 -1.46 -0.94 22.79
N VAL A 72 -1.74 -0.55 21.55
CA VAL A 72 -1.50 0.79 21.03
C VAL A 72 -2.81 1.43 20.60
N ARG A 73 -2.88 2.75 20.70
CA ARG A 73 -4.06 3.54 20.30
C ARG A 73 -3.89 4.02 18.86
N CYS A 74 -4.93 3.85 18.06
CA CYS A 74 -5.02 4.33 16.70
C CYS A 74 -6.10 5.42 16.63
N GLY A 75 -5.69 6.65 16.34
CA GLY A 75 -6.61 7.76 16.16
C GLY A 75 -7.29 7.73 14.78
N LYS A 76 -8.33 8.55 14.60
CA LYS A 76 -8.96 8.72 13.28
C LYS A 76 -7.94 9.22 12.25
N GLY A 77 -7.84 8.51 11.12
CA GLY A 77 -6.91 8.84 10.02
C GLY A 77 -5.46 8.42 10.26
N MET A 78 -5.14 7.90 11.45
CA MET A 78 -3.83 7.32 11.76
C MET A 78 -3.78 5.89 11.22
N SER A 79 -2.65 5.52 10.61
CA SER A 79 -2.42 4.11 10.22
C SER A 79 -1.98 3.27 11.42
N ARG A 80 -2.15 1.94 11.34
CA ARG A 80 -1.64 1.04 12.37
C ARG A 80 -0.11 1.08 12.42
N ALA A 81 0.54 1.20 11.27
CA ALA A 81 1.98 1.44 11.20
C ALA A 81 2.40 2.71 11.97
N GLU A 82 1.70 3.84 11.80
CA GLU A 82 2.02 5.08 12.51
C GLU A 82 1.93 4.91 14.03
N ALA A 83 0.83 4.32 14.52
CA ALA A 83 0.65 4.04 15.94
C ALA A 83 1.73 3.09 16.50
N ALA A 84 2.05 2.02 15.76
CA ALA A 84 3.05 1.04 16.16
C ALA A 84 4.48 1.62 16.15
N ILE A 85 4.84 2.42 15.15
CA ILE A 85 6.14 3.09 15.08
C ILE A 85 6.28 4.12 16.19
N GLY A 86 5.23 4.88 16.50
CA GLY A 86 5.21 5.77 17.67
C GLY A 86 5.53 5.02 18.96
N ALA A 87 4.87 3.89 19.19
CA ALA A 87 5.14 3.04 20.35
C ALA A 87 6.54 2.37 20.33
N LEU A 88 7.08 2.06 19.16
CA LEU A 88 8.46 1.56 19.00
C LEU A 88 9.48 2.64 19.41
N ILE A 89 9.24 3.90 19.03
CA ILE A 89 10.10 5.04 19.35
C ILE A 89 10.09 5.36 20.85
N ASP A 90 8.94 5.19 21.52
CA ASP A 90 8.85 5.31 22.99
C ASP A 90 9.76 4.32 23.74
N GLY A 91 10.24 3.28 23.06
CA GLY A 91 11.17 2.29 23.58
C GLY A 91 10.47 1.11 24.27
N PRO A 92 11.23 0.08 24.68
CA PRO A 92 10.69 -1.10 25.32
C PRO A 92 10.23 -0.79 26.75
N VAL A 93 9.14 -1.44 27.19
CA VAL A 93 8.72 -1.39 28.61
C VAL A 93 9.50 -2.43 29.42
N THR A 94 9.91 -3.52 28.79
CA THR A 94 10.71 -4.55 29.43
C THR A 94 12.18 -4.14 29.58
N THR A 95 12.79 -4.43 30.73
CA THR A 95 14.18 -4.03 31.03
C THR A 95 15.24 -4.93 30.39
N VAL A 96 14.84 -5.94 29.62
CA VAL A 96 15.73 -6.92 28.96
C VAL A 96 15.85 -6.67 27.46
N LEU A 97 15.24 -5.59 26.97
CA LEU A 97 15.28 -5.16 25.58
C LEU A 97 15.92 -3.78 25.49
N ASN A 98 16.63 -3.55 24.39
CA ASN A 98 17.25 -2.30 24.04
C ASN A 98 16.38 -1.57 23.00
N GLN A 99 16.45 -0.23 22.99
CA GLN A 99 15.78 0.58 21.97
C GLN A 99 16.30 0.23 20.57
N SER A 100 15.39 0.12 19.60
CA SER A 100 15.75 -0.08 18.18
C SER A 100 15.87 1.23 17.42
N VAL A 101 15.12 2.25 17.83
CA VAL A 101 15.19 3.61 17.28
C VAL A 101 15.82 4.50 18.34
N PRO A 102 16.80 5.36 17.99
CA PRO A 102 17.40 6.27 18.95
C PRO A 102 16.36 7.18 19.62
N GLY A 103 16.38 7.25 20.95
CA GLY A 103 15.32 7.88 21.75
C GLY A 103 15.19 9.41 21.63
N ASP A 104 16.06 10.07 20.87
CA ASP A 104 16.00 11.50 20.56
C ASP A 104 15.49 11.80 19.14
N MET A 105 15.11 10.75 18.38
CA MET A 105 14.38 10.89 17.12
C MET A 105 12.89 11.03 17.37
N LEU A 106 12.23 11.84 16.54
CA LEU A 106 10.78 12.06 16.58
C LEU A 106 10.13 11.51 15.32
N LEU A 107 8.99 10.83 15.46
CA LEU A 107 8.14 10.50 14.32
C LEU A 107 7.46 11.76 13.79
N GLN A 108 7.69 12.10 12.53
CA GLN A 108 7.00 13.20 11.87
C GLN A 108 5.68 12.74 11.28
N ARG A 109 5.72 11.70 10.44
CA ARG A 109 4.56 11.10 9.77
C ARG A 109 4.88 9.72 9.22
N VAL A 110 3.84 8.98 8.88
CA VAL A 110 3.91 7.70 8.17
C VAL A 110 2.92 7.73 7.01
N GLU A 111 3.35 7.30 5.82
CA GLU A 111 2.51 7.22 4.64
C GLU A 111 2.47 5.77 4.17
N THR A 112 1.30 5.13 4.23
CA THR A 112 1.11 3.76 3.76
C THR A 112 0.62 3.75 2.32
N SER A 113 1.21 2.91 1.48
CA SER A 113 0.76 2.72 0.09
C SER A 113 0.71 1.23 -0.23
N TYR A 114 0.83 0.83 -1.49
CA TYR A 114 0.62 -0.56 -1.90
C TYR A 114 1.75 -1.49 -1.44
N GLU A 115 2.97 -1.32 -1.93
CA GLU A 115 4.10 -2.22 -1.59
C GLU A 115 5.11 -1.59 -0.63
N ALA A 116 4.98 -0.30 -0.33
CA ALA A 116 5.90 0.45 0.51
C ALA A 116 5.18 1.30 1.54
N CYS A 117 5.83 1.46 2.69
CA CYS A 117 5.45 2.38 3.75
C CYS A 117 6.59 3.39 3.96
N ASN A 118 6.29 4.68 3.82
CA ASN A 118 7.27 5.74 4.04
C ASN A 118 7.20 6.18 5.49
N VAL A 119 8.35 6.21 6.17
CA VAL A 119 8.46 6.63 7.57
C VAL A 119 9.40 7.82 7.64
N TYR A 120 8.93 8.92 8.22
CA TYR A 120 9.68 10.17 8.31
C TYR A 120 10.05 10.45 9.76
N LEU A 121 11.35 10.49 10.02
CA LEU A 121 11.91 10.81 11.32
C LEU A 121 12.57 12.19 11.29
N LEU A 122 12.49 12.90 12.42
CA LEU A 122 13.22 14.14 12.66
C LEU A 122 14.31 13.91 13.70
N ALA A 123 15.48 14.46 13.45
CA ALA A 123 16.59 14.46 14.40
C ALA A 123 17.48 15.69 14.23
N SER A 124 18.12 16.13 15.31
CA SER A 124 19.11 17.22 15.27
C SER A 124 20.53 16.75 14.90
N TYR A 125 20.71 15.46 14.63
CA TYR A 125 21.98 14.85 14.28
C TYR A 125 21.75 13.69 13.31
N THR A 126 22.80 13.30 12.60
CA THR A 126 22.78 12.13 11.73
C THR A 126 23.27 10.91 12.52
N PRO A 127 22.49 9.82 12.63
CA PRO A 127 22.92 8.60 13.30
C PRO A 127 24.06 7.92 12.54
N ASP A 128 24.85 7.10 13.24
CA ASP A 128 25.83 6.26 12.56
C ASP A 128 25.15 5.13 11.75
N ALA A 129 25.91 4.57 10.82
CA ALA A 129 25.43 3.57 9.87
C ALA A 129 24.82 2.32 10.54
N ARG A 130 25.42 1.84 11.64
CA ARG A 130 24.89 0.65 12.35
C ARG A 130 23.56 0.98 13.00
N THR A 131 23.50 2.11 13.71
CA THR A 131 22.28 2.59 14.38
C THR A 131 21.15 2.79 13.39
N TRP A 132 21.42 3.39 12.22
CA TRP A 132 20.42 3.58 11.17
C TRP A 132 19.90 2.26 10.58
N ALA A 133 20.80 1.32 10.26
CA ALA A 133 20.42 0.01 9.74
C ALA A 133 19.59 -0.80 10.76
N THR A 134 19.89 -0.68 12.05
CA THR A 134 19.09 -1.28 13.14
C THR A 134 17.68 -0.69 13.16
N ALA A 135 17.55 0.64 13.12
CA ALA A 135 16.25 1.30 13.10
C ALA A 135 15.42 0.87 11.89
N GLN A 136 16.02 0.82 10.70
CA GLN A 136 15.34 0.35 9.48
C GLN A 136 14.84 -1.09 9.60
N ALA A 137 15.68 -2.02 10.08
CA ALA A 137 15.29 -3.42 10.23
C ALA A 137 14.14 -3.60 11.23
N ALA A 138 14.17 -2.89 12.35
CA ALA A 138 13.13 -2.93 13.37
C ALA A 138 11.81 -2.30 12.90
N ILE A 139 11.88 -1.15 12.22
CA ILE A 139 10.70 -0.49 11.63
C ILE A 139 10.10 -1.37 10.53
N ALA A 140 10.92 -1.96 9.65
CA ALA A 140 10.45 -2.87 8.61
C ALA A 140 9.68 -4.06 9.21
N ALA A 141 10.23 -4.71 10.23
CA ALA A 141 9.57 -5.83 10.90
C ALA A 141 8.26 -5.41 11.60
N THR A 142 8.26 -4.25 12.27
CA THR A 142 7.08 -3.72 12.97
C THR A 142 5.97 -3.34 12.00
N VAL A 143 6.30 -2.65 10.89
CA VAL A 143 5.34 -2.31 9.83
C VAL A 143 4.76 -3.55 9.19
N TYR A 144 5.60 -4.52 8.81
CA TYR A 144 5.13 -5.76 8.21
C TYR A 144 4.18 -6.52 9.14
N ALA A 145 4.49 -6.60 10.43
CA ALA A 145 3.63 -7.27 11.40
C ALA A 145 2.28 -6.57 11.61
N CYS A 146 2.20 -5.25 11.43
CA CYS A 146 0.99 -4.45 11.70
C CYS A 146 0.15 -4.12 10.46
N GLU A 147 0.73 -4.13 9.26
CA GLU A 147 0.09 -3.68 8.02
C GLU A 147 0.18 -4.71 6.89
N ASN A 148 1.01 -5.75 7.04
CA ASN A 148 1.39 -6.67 5.98
C ASN A 148 1.97 -5.97 4.73
N ILE A 149 2.61 -4.80 4.92
CA ILE A 149 3.34 -4.08 3.86
C ILE A 149 4.76 -4.63 3.78
N ALA A 150 5.18 -5.03 2.57
CA ALA A 150 6.39 -5.80 2.35
C ALA A 150 7.70 -5.03 2.61
N SER A 151 7.67 -3.69 2.51
CA SER A 151 8.88 -2.87 2.60
C SER A 151 8.62 -1.49 3.20
N ILE A 152 9.69 -0.87 3.68
CA ILE A 152 9.68 0.52 4.15
C ILE A 152 10.73 1.37 3.45
N ASN A 153 10.46 2.66 3.33
CA ASN A 153 11.46 3.70 3.11
C ASN A 153 11.58 4.52 4.39
N LEU A 154 12.80 4.74 4.86
CA LEU A 154 13.05 5.54 6.07
C LEU A 154 13.75 6.85 5.68
N TYR A 155 13.13 7.97 6.03
CA TYR A 155 13.61 9.31 5.75
C TYR A 155 14.04 9.99 7.04
N LEU A 156 15.18 10.69 6.99
CA LEU A 156 15.67 11.54 8.07
C LEU A 156 15.63 12.99 7.61
N ASN A 157 14.85 13.83 8.31
CA ASN A 157 14.66 15.24 7.95
C ASN A 157 14.25 15.43 6.47
N GLY A 158 13.37 14.55 5.97
CA GLY A 158 12.84 14.61 4.61
C GLY A 158 13.70 13.93 3.52
N MET A 159 14.92 13.49 3.83
CA MET A 159 15.84 12.86 2.86
C MET A 159 16.07 11.38 3.16
N ALA A 160 16.33 10.59 2.11
CA ALA A 160 16.82 9.22 2.26
C ALA A 160 18.34 9.25 2.52
N PRO A 161 18.83 8.86 3.72
CA PRO A 161 20.26 8.90 4.02
C PRO A 161 21.04 7.90 3.18
N ALA A 162 22.23 8.30 2.73
CA ALA A 162 23.17 7.42 2.07
C ALA A 162 23.81 6.45 3.08
N TYR A 163 24.03 5.21 2.68
CA TYR A 163 24.90 4.28 3.42
C TYR A 163 26.25 4.22 2.69
N TYR A 164 27.32 4.78 3.27
CA TYR A 164 28.60 4.97 2.56
C TYR A 164 28.47 5.63 1.16
N GLY A 165 27.63 6.67 1.04
CA GLY A 165 27.42 7.40 -0.22
C GLY A 165 26.55 6.67 -1.26
N ARG A 166 25.85 5.61 -0.86
CA ARG A 166 25.08 4.72 -1.75
C ARG A 166 23.63 4.59 -1.28
N PRO A 167 22.68 4.32 -2.20
CA PRO A 167 21.29 4.12 -1.86
C PRO A 167 21.06 2.77 -1.18
N MET A 168 20.31 2.80 -0.07
CA MET A 168 19.85 1.57 0.58
C MET A 168 18.64 0.95 -0.14
N GLY A 169 17.81 1.79 -0.75
CA GLY A 169 16.53 1.37 -1.32
C GLY A 169 15.49 1.00 -0.27
N ALA A 170 14.40 0.38 -0.72
CA ALA A 170 13.32 -0.08 0.15
C ALA A 170 13.78 -1.29 0.97
N VAL A 171 13.56 -1.26 2.28
CA VAL A 171 14.02 -2.27 3.24
C VAL A 171 12.87 -3.21 3.60
N THR A 172 13.08 -4.51 3.45
CA THR A 172 12.14 -5.56 3.87
C THR A 172 12.50 -6.09 5.26
N PRO A 173 11.57 -6.76 5.97
CA PRO A 173 11.92 -7.48 7.20
C PRO A 173 13.09 -8.44 6.99
N ILE A 174 14.04 -8.42 7.92
CA ILE A 174 15.23 -9.30 7.85
C ILE A 174 14.83 -10.75 8.14
N SER A 175 15.44 -11.69 7.40
CA SER A 175 15.20 -13.13 7.60
C SER A 175 16.24 -13.82 8.50
N ASN A 176 17.37 -13.15 8.74
CA ASN A 176 18.49 -13.63 9.57
C ASN A 176 18.58 -12.84 10.89
N THR A 177 19.66 -13.04 11.64
CA THR A 177 19.92 -12.28 12.87
C THR A 177 20.30 -10.84 12.53
N LEU A 178 20.01 -9.90 13.45
CA LEU A 178 20.31 -8.49 13.25
C LEU A 178 21.80 -8.25 13.02
N ASP A 179 22.66 -8.93 13.80
CA ASP A 179 24.11 -8.77 13.65
C ASP A 179 24.62 -9.30 12.30
N ALA A 180 24.10 -10.42 11.81
CA ALA A 180 24.46 -10.96 10.50
C ALA A 180 24.04 -9.99 9.37
N TYR A 181 22.83 -9.45 9.44
CA TYR A 181 22.35 -8.42 8.52
C TYR A 181 23.27 -7.19 8.48
N ILE A 182 23.63 -6.66 9.65
CA ILE A 182 24.49 -5.47 9.73
C ILE A 182 25.90 -5.78 9.20
N VAL A 183 26.49 -6.93 9.56
CA VAL A 183 27.82 -7.32 9.07
C VAL A 183 27.82 -7.50 7.55
N GLU A 184 26.80 -8.14 6.99
CA GLU A 184 26.66 -8.32 5.53
C GLU A 184 26.51 -6.97 4.82
N LEU A 185 25.69 -6.07 5.37
CA LEU A 185 25.52 -4.72 4.84
C LEU A 185 26.84 -3.93 4.91
N GLN A 186 27.55 -3.99 6.04
CA GLN A 186 28.84 -3.32 6.19
C GLN A 186 29.89 -3.85 5.21
N GLN A 187 29.98 -5.18 5.07
CA GLN A 187 30.92 -5.84 4.17
C GLN A 187 30.65 -5.46 2.72
N GLN A 188 29.38 -5.57 2.28
CA GLN A 188 28.98 -5.25 0.92
C GLN A 188 29.39 -3.81 0.53
N TYR A 189 29.12 -2.83 1.38
CA TYR A 189 29.43 -1.44 1.06
C TYR A 189 30.93 -1.12 1.20
N THR A 190 31.65 -1.81 2.10
CA THR A 190 33.10 -1.67 2.22
C THR A 190 33.81 -2.23 0.99
N ASP A 191 33.40 -3.40 0.50
CA ASP A 191 33.98 -4.03 -0.68
C ASP A 191 33.76 -3.18 -1.94
N ILE A 192 32.56 -2.60 -2.07
CA ILE A 192 32.24 -1.64 -3.13
C ILE A 192 33.12 -0.38 -3.02
N ALA A 193 33.28 0.18 -1.81
CA ALA A 193 34.08 1.40 -1.62
C ALA A 193 35.58 1.17 -1.89
N GLN A 194 36.11 -0.02 -1.56
CA GLN A 194 37.52 -0.36 -1.72
C GLN A 194 37.85 -0.95 -3.11
N GLY A 195 36.85 -1.30 -3.92
CA GLY A 195 37.04 -1.93 -5.23
C GLY A 195 37.76 -3.28 -5.13
N THR A 196 37.55 -4.00 -4.02
CA THR A 196 38.27 -5.23 -3.66
C THR A 196 37.59 -6.51 -4.13
N ASP A 197 36.36 -6.44 -4.65
CA ASP A 197 35.68 -7.52 -5.37
C ASP A 197 36.33 -7.77 -6.75
N ASN A 198 37.57 -8.24 -6.75
CA ASN A 198 38.40 -8.52 -7.93
C ASN A 198 38.48 -10.02 -8.27
N GLU A 199 37.60 -10.86 -7.72
CA GLU A 199 37.52 -12.26 -8.14
C GLU A 199 36.60 -12.40 -9.34
N THR A 200 37.21 -12.30 -10.53
CA THR A 200 36.65 -12.36 -11.90
C THR A 200 36.32 -10.99 -12.49
N GLY A 201 36.99 -10.63 -13.60
CA GLY A 201 36.87 -9.33 -14.29
C GLY A 201 35.52 -9.08 -14.99
N ALA A 202 34.41 -9.35 -14.30
CA ALA A 202 33.08 -8.84 -14.59
C ALA A 202 32.80 -7.68 -13.63
N GLY A 203 32.17 -6.59 -14.11
CA GLY A 203 31.78 -5.46 -13.25
C GLY A 203 30.99 -5.95 -12.03
N VAL A 204 31.23 -5.35 -10.87
CA VAL A 204 30.49 -5.64 -9.65
C VAL A 204 29.12 -5.00 -9.81
N TYR A 205 28.05 -5.79 -9.84
CA TYR A 205 26.68 -5.26 -9.97
C TYR A 205 26.01 -5.14 -8.60
N GLU A 206 25.32 -4.04 -8.39
CA GLU A 206 24.44 -3.82 -7.25
C GLU A 206 23.00 -4.12 -7.65
N THR A 207 22.32 -4.94 -6.84
CA THR A 207 20.88 -5.16 -6.95
C THR A 207 20.18 -4.57 -5.73
N ARG A 208 19.24 -3.66 -5.97
CA ARG A 208 18.49 -2.95 -4.93
C ARG A 208 17.02 -2.86 -5.29
N ILE A 209 16.17 -2.73 -4.28
CA ILE A 209 14.74 -2.47 -4.47
C ILE A 209 14.53 -0.96 -4.39
N ALA A 210 13.89 -0.38 -5.41
CA ALA A 210 13.44 1.00 -5.40
C ALA A 210 11.93 1.05 -5.32
N THR A 211 11.40 1.97 -4.52
CA THR A 211 9.97 2.31 -4.57
C THR A 211 9.74 3.33 -5.68
N LEU A 212 9.01 2.93 -6.71
CA LEU A 212 8.58 3.77 -7.81
C LEU A 212 7.11 4.15 -7.63
N TYR A 213 6.73 5.35 -8.05
CA TYR A 213 5.36 5.82 -7.94
C TYR A 213 4.70 5.83 -9.31
N PHE A 214 3.64 5.04 -9.44
CA PHE A 214 2.79 4.97 -10.63
C PHE A 214 1.43 5.60 -10.31
N THR A 215 0.55 5.76 -11.31
CA THR A 215 -0.79 6.31 -11.06
C THR A 215 -1.86 5.24 -11.15
N ASP A 216 -2.97 5.50 -10.46
CA ASP A 216 -4.14 4.66 -10.52
C ASP A 216 -4.92 4.87 -11.84
N SER A 217 -5.92 4.03 -12.11
CA SER A 217 -6.72 4.11 -13.33
C SER A 217 -7.51 5.41 -13.49
N SER A 218 -7.74 6.16 -12.40
CA SER A 218 -8.40 7.47 -12.47
C SER A 218 -7.44 8.64 -12.68
N ASN A 219 -6.12 8.39 -12.63
CA ASN A 219 -5.06 9.38 -12.75
C ASN A 219 -5.15 10.49 -11.68
N THR A 220 -5.45 10.10 -10.43
CA THR A 220 -5.63 11.04 -9.30
C THR A 220 -4.72 10.75 -8.12
N LEU A 221 -4.28 9.50 -7.96
CA LEU A 221 -3.44 9.06 -6.86
C LEU A 221 -2.14 8.44 -7.38
N LEU A 222 -1.11 8.51 -6.53
CA LEU A 222 0.20 7.91 -6.73
C LEU A 222 0.34 6.67 -5.85
N ILE A 223 0.61 5.54 -6.48
CA ILE A 223 0.71 4.22 -5.86
C ILE A 223 2.16 3.76 -5.88
N ALA A 224 2.71 3.51 -4.70
CA ALA A 224 4.06 2.99 -4.54
C ALA A 224 4.13 1.50 -4.91
N LYS A 225 4.98 1.19 -5.90
CA LYS A 225 5.30 -0.16 -6.31
C LYS A 225 6.81 -0.38 -6.30
N ASN A 226 7.25 -1.51 -5.79
CA ASN A 226 8.66 -1.83 -5.74
C ASN A 226 9.15 -2.37 -7.09
N ALA A 227 10.33 -1.92 -7.49
CA ALA A 227 11.02 -2.39 -8.67
C ALA A 227 12.47 -2.72 -8.33
N THR A 228 12.95 -3.84 -8.85
CA THR A 228 14.37 -4.19 -8.75
C THR A 228 15.18 -3.34 -9.73
N LEU A 229 16.14 -2.59 -9.21
CA LEU A 229 17.21 -1.94 -9.95
C LEU A 229 18.46 -2.82 -9.93
N ASN A 230 19.13 -2.89 -11.07
CA ASN A 230 20.38 -3.61 -11.22
C ASN A 230 21.34 -2.75 -12.06
N TYR A 231 22.43 -2.30 -11.45
CA TYR A 231 23.39 -1.40 -12.08
C TYR A 231 24.83 -1.74 -11.65
N ASP A 232 25.80 -1.33 -12.45
CA ASP A 232 27.22 -1.47 -12.08
C ASP A 232 27.51 -0.61 -10.84
N SER A 233 28.24 -1.15 -9.88
CA SER A 233 28.53 -0.49 -8.62
C SER A 233 29.36 0.78 -8.81
N THR A 234 29.96 1.02 -9.96
CA THR A 234 30.63 2.29 -10.27
C THR A 234 29.69 3.37 -10.83
N GLU A 235 28.41 3.06 -11.00
CA GLU A 235 27.45 4.00 -11.57
C GLU A 235 27.21 5.21 -10.68
N THR A 236 27.01 6.34 -11.35
CA THR A 236 26.73 7.63 -10.69
C THR A 236 25.24 7.78 -10.40
N SER A 237 24.89 8.59 -9.40
CA SER A 237 23.49 8.95 -9.09
C SER A 237 22.72 9.49 -10.30
N VAL A 238 23.41 10.24 -11.18
CA VAL A 238 22.85 10.73 -12.44
C VAL A 238 22.48 9.56 -13.36
N ARG A 239 23.37 8.57 -13.55
CA ARG A 239 23.10 7.38 -14.38
C ARG A 239 22.00 6.50 -13.81
N ILE A 240 21.98 6.31 -12.49
CA ILE A 240 20.90 5.62 -11.78
C ILE A 240 19.56 6.32 -12.00
N SER A 241 19.53 7.66 -11.97
CA SER A 241 18.31 8.45 -12.23
C SER A 241 17.72 8.19 -13.62
N TYR A 242 18.54 8.00 -14.66
CA TYR A 242 18.02 7.59 -15.98
C TYR A 242 17.40 6.19 -15.96
N GLN A 243 17.97 5.24 -15.21
CA GLN A 243 17.40 3.90 -15.11
C GLN A 243 16.04 3.92 -14.41
N ILE A 244 15.90 4.76 -13.38
CA ILE A 244 14.62 4.99 -12.70
C ILE A 244 13.61 5.59 -13.68
N LEU A 245 13.99 6.63 -14.43
CA LEU A 245 13.11 7.26 -15.41
C LEU A 245 12.62 6.26 -16.46
N ASN A 246 13.51 5.40 -16.98
CA ASN A 246 13.13 4.35 -17.92
C ASN A 246 12.12 3.37 -17.32
N LYS A 247 12.28 2.98 -16.05
CA LYS A 247 11.30 2.11 -15.39
C LYS A 247 9.93 2.78 -15.19
N LEU A 248 9.90 4.09 -14.94
CA LEU A 248 8.65 4.84 -14.86
C LEU A 248 7.95 4.93 -16.23
N LEU A 249 8.72 5.02 -17.33
CA LEU A 249 8.22 4.97 -18.70
C LEU A 249 7.68 3.58 -19.09
N ASP A 250 8.31 2.50 -18.62
CA ASP A 250 7.86 1.13 -18.87
C ASP A 250 6.50 0.82 -18.22
N GLY A 251 6.11 1.60 -17.21
CA GLY A 251 4.89 1.36 -16.42
C GLY A 251 5.01 0.17 -15.46
N ALA A 252 3.88 -0.24 -14.89
CA ALA A 252 3.81 -1.33 -13.94
C ALA A 252 2.55 -2.17 -14.12
N GLU A 253 2.65 -3.49 -13.98
CA GLU A 253 1.47 -4.38 -14.05
C GLU A 253 0.38 -3.94 -13.05
N GLY A 254 -0.85 -3.78 -13.53
CA GLY A 254 -2.01 -3.38 -12.72
C GLY A 254 -2.06 -1.89 -12.35
N LEU A 255 -1.12 -1.07 -12.82
CA LEU A 255 -1.09 0.38 -12.64
C LEU A 255 -0.84 1.07 -13.98
N GLU A 256 -1.23 2.33 -14.10
CA GLU A 256 -1.03 3.10 -15.32
C GLU A 256 0.37 3.73 -15.35
N ALA A 257 0.95 3.84 -16.54
CA ALA A 257 2.17 4.60 -16.74
C ALA A 257 1.92 6.07 -16.41
N VAL A 258 2.78 6.68 -15.59
CA VAL A 258 2.67 8.09 -15.22
C VAL A 258 3.30 9.00 -16.26
N LEU A 259 4.35 8.50 -16.90
CA LEU A 259 5.11 9.26 -17.86
C LEU A 259 4.55 8.99 -19.27
N PRO A 260 4.27 10.02 -20.07
CA PRO A 260 3.84 9.84 -21.44
C PRO A 260 4.94 9.16 -22.26
N ALA A 261 4.55 8.32 -23.23
CA ALA A 261 5.49 7.44 -23.93
C ALA A 261 6.49 8.22 -24.81
N ASP A 262 6.14 9.44 -25.19
CA ASP A 262 6.97 10.36 -25.97
C ASP A 262 7.79 11.35 -25.12
N LEU A 263 7.79 11.20 -23.79
CA LEU A 263 8.60 12.02 -22.89
C LEU A 263 10.10 11.94 -23.25
N GLN A 264 10.74 13.10 -23.39
CA GLN A 264 12.18 13.18 -23.66
C GLN A 264 12.85 14.19 -22.74
N LEU A 265 14.06 13.84 -22.28
CA LEU A 265 14.94 14.78 -21.61
C LEU A 265 15.56 15.72 -22.64
N HIS A 266 15.35 17.02 -22.45
CA HIS A 266 16.01 18.03 -23.27
C HIS A 266 17.51 18.14 -22.94
N SER A 267 17.86 17.96 -21.67
CA SER A 267 19.25 17.99 -21.22
C SER A 267 19.52 16.95 -20.12
N PRO A 268 20.79 16.61 -19.85
CA PRO A 268 21.09 15.66 -18.79
C PRO A 268 20.60 16.10 -17.42
N ILE A 269 20.08 15.16 -16.62
CA ILE A 269 19.73 15.40 -15.22
C ILE A 269 20.95 15.93 -14.47
N ARG A 270 20.77 17.02 -13.71
CA ARG A 270 21.82 17.60 -12.87
C ARG A 270 21.44 17.47 -11.40
N LEU A 271 22.43 17.24 -10.56
CA LEU A 271 22.28 17.28 -9.11
C LEU A 271 23.01 18.51 -8.61
N VAL A 272 22.29 19.42 -7.97
CA VAL A 272 22.82 20.72 -7.51
C VAL A 272 22.65 20.82 -6.00
N PRO A 273 23.67 21.26 -5.24
CA PRO A 273 23.51 21.52 -3.81
C PRO A 273 22.38 22.52 -3.56
N GLU A 274 21.49 22.23 -2.62
CA GLU A 274 20.32 23.06 -2.29
C GLU A 274 20.73 24.51 -1.95
N LYS A 275 21.85 24.70 -1.23
CA LYS A 275 22.40 26.03 -0.91
C LYS A 275 22.75 26.89 -2.13
N ASN A 276 22.98 26.25 -3.28
CA ASN A 276 23.31 26.91 -4.54
C ASN A 276 22.06 27.13 -5.41
N TYR A 277 20.90 26.60 -4.99
CA TYR A 277 19.65 26.75 -5.69
C TYR A 277 19.07 28.14 -5.39
N ASN A 278 19.05 29.01 -6.40
CA ASN A 278 18.53 30.37 -6.26
C ASN A 278 17.00 30.37 -6.38
N TYR A 279 16.31 30.48 -5.26
CA TYR A 279 14.87 30.70 -5.21
C TYR A 279 14.49 32.00 -5.96
N GLY A 280 13.72 31.87 -7.04
CA GLY A 280 13.01 33.00 -7.67
C GLY A 280 13.80 33.89 -8.62
N GLY A 281 14.86 33.38 -9.26
CA GLY A 281 15.44 34.06 -10.42
C GLY A 281 14.60 33.78 -11.65
N ASN A 282 13.81 34.74 -12.14
CA ASN A 282 13.42 34.75 -13.56
C ASN A 282 14.72 34.69 -14.37
N GLY A 283 15.13 33.49 -14.75
CA GLY A 283 16.19 33.30 -15.72
C GLY A 283 15.66 33.81 -17.03
N ASP A 284 15.96 35.08 -17.34
CA ASP A 284 16.05 35.50 -18.72
C ASP A 284 17.12 34.59 -19.34
N PHE A 285 16.69 33.50 -19.99
CA PHE A 285 17.55 32.78 -20.91
C PHE A 285 17.83 33.77 -22.04
N GLU A 286 18.95 34.50 -21.96
CA GLU A 286 19.41 35.34 -23.06
C GLU A 286 19.60 34.42 -24.27
N ASP A 287 18.87 34.72 -25.36
CA ASP A 287 19.01 34.06 -26.66
C ASP A 287 20.48 34.00 -27.06
N GLY A 288 21.12 32.84 -26.88
CA GLY A 288 22.47 32.56 -27.36
C GLY A 288 23.46 31.99 -26.36
N GLU A 289 23.18 31.95 -25.05
CA GLU A 289 24.02 31.19 -24.11
C GLU A 289 23.47 29.78 -23.92
N SER A 290 23.88 28.86 -24.80
CA SER A 290 23.92 27.46 -24.42
C SER A 290 24.73 27.35 -23.12
N PRO A 291 24.27 26.60 -22.09
CA PRO A 291 25.10 26.34 -20.93
C PRO A 291 26.33 25.58 -21.43
N HIS A 292 27.44 26.31 -21.60
CA HIS A 292 28.68 25.69 -21.98
C HIS A 292 29.05 24.71 -20.88
N PRO A 293 29.46 23.48 -21.23
CA PRO A 293 29.88 22.50 -20.26
C PRO A 293 31.03 23.12 -19.45
N SER A 294 30.85 23.20 -18.14
CA SER A 294 32.01 23.08 -17.27
C SER A 294 32.57 21.69 -17.57
N GLU A 295 33.61 21.61 -18.41
CA GLU A 295 34.32 20.37 -18.74
C GLU A 295 34.94 19.69 -17.51
N THR A 296 34.84 20.32 -16.35
CA THR A 296 35.09 19.71 -15.06
C THR A 296 33.75 19.61 -14.32
N ALA A 297 33.14 18.42 -14.36
CA ALA A 297 32.39 17.98 -13.19
C ALA A 297 33.32 18.17 -11.98
N PRO A 298 32.88 18.78 -10.87
CA PRO A 298 33.71 18.76 -9.67
C PRO A 298 34.01 17.29 -9.37
N GLU A 299 35.30 16.93 -9.33
CA GLU A 299 35.72 15.67 -8.74
C GLU A 299 35.15 15.67 -7.32
N ILE A 300 34.12 14.86 -7.11
CA ILE A 300 33.64 14.55 -5.77
C ILE A 300 34.82 13.82 -5.12
N GLU A 301 35.54 14.52 -4.24
CA GLU A 301 36.60 13.91 -3.45
C GLU A 301 36.01 12.67 -2.76
N LYS A 302 36.71 11.54 -2.89
CA LYS A 302 36.35 10.31 -2.18
C LYS A 302 36.20 10.66 -0.70
N PRO A 303 35.10 10.27 -0.03
CA PRO A 303 34.94 10.56 1.40
C PRO A 303 36.14 10.02 2.17
N GLU A 304 36.84 10.91 2.86
CA GLU A 304 37.84 10.51 3.84
C GLU A 304 37.12 9.79 4.98
N ASP A 305 37.20 8.46 4.99
CA ASP A 305 37.06 7.50 6.10
C ASP A 305 36.35 7.97 7.39
N GLN A 306 35.18 8.60 7.24
CA GLN A 306 34.23 8.92 8.29
C GLN A 306 32.85 8.66 7.71
N GLY A 307 32.22 7.57 8.15
CA GLY A 307 30.91 7.10 7.71
C GLY A 307 29.76 8.07 8.03
N LEU A 308 29.78 9.24 7.41
CA LEU A 308 28.68 10.20 7.43
C LEU A 308 27.57 9.70 6.50
N MET A 309 26.39 9.48 7.07
CA MET A 309 25.21 8.95 6.39
C MET A 309 24.41 10.01 5.61
N GLN A 310 24.76 11.28 5.73
CA GLN A 310 24.03 12.37 5.06
C GLN A 310 25.02 13.29 4.36
N GLY A 311 24.93 13.33 3.04
CA GLY A 311 25.61 14.32 2.21
C GLY A 311 24.97 15.70 2.37
N GLU A 312 25.57 16.69 1.69
CA GLU A 312 24.92 17.99 1.52
C GLU A 312 23.58 17.80 0.78
N PRO A 313 22.46 18.42 1.24
CA PRO A 313 21.18 18.32 0.54
C PRO A 313 21.28 18.75 -0.92
N MET A 314 20.67 17.96 -1.80
CA MET A 314 20.74 18.12 -3.25
C MET A 314 19.34 18.28 -3.86
N VAL A 315 19.24 19.08 -4.93
CA VAL A 315 18.07 19.19 -5.79
C VAL A 315 18.39 18.57 -7.14
N ALA A 316 17.49 17.72 -7.65
CA ALA A 316 17.60 17.20 -9.01
C ALA A 316 16.93 18.16 -10.00
N GLU A 317 17.68 18.67 -10.96
CA GLU A 317 17.16 19.49 -12.06
C GLU A 317 16.87 18.60 -13.28
N ILE A 318 15.62 18.61 -13.71
CA ILE A 318 15.12 17.85 -14.86
C ILE A 318 14.53 18.82 -15.87
N VAL A 319 15.08 18.82 -17.08
CA VAL A 319 14.57 19.63 -18.20
C VAL A 319 14.01 18.69 -19.25
N LEU A 320 12.71 18.81 -19.52
CA LEU A 320 11.93 17.92 -20.37
C LEU A 320 11.45 18.68 -21.61
N GLU A 321 11.44 18.00 -22.74
CA GLU A 321 10.64 18.43 -23.89
C GLU A 321 9.17 18.15 -23.57
N LYS A 322 8.28 19.10 -23.88
CA LYS A 322 6.86 18.95 -23.61
C LYS A 322 6.27 17.78 -24.42
N PRO A 323 5.72 16.75 -23.75
CA PRO A 323 5.09 15.63 -24.42
C PRO A 323 3.90 16.07 -25.27
N LYS A 324 3.66 15.37 -26.38
CA LYS A 324 2.50 15.54 -27.26
C LYS A 324 1.32 14.71 -26.76
N GLU A 325 1.60 13.58 -26.13
CA GLU A 325 0.58 12.77 -25.49
C GLU A 325 -0.04 13.51 -24.30
N LYS A 326 -1.27 13.14 -23.94
CA LYS A 326 -1.96 13.76 -22.81
C LYS A 326 -1.36 13.20 -21.51
N TYR A 327 -0.97 14.08 -20.61
CA TYR A 327 -0.51 13.76 -19.27
C TYR A 327 -1.10 14.74 -18.25
N ASP A 328 -0.98 14.42 -16.97
CA ASP A 328 -1.29 15.31 -15.86
C ASP A 328 0.01 15.81 -15.23
N GLU A 329 0.21 17.14 -15.21
CA GLU A 329 1.44 17.76 -14.72
C GLU A 329 1.67 17.51 -13.23
N ASP A 330 0.61 17.43 -12.42
CA ASP A 330 0.69 17.23 -10.98
C ASP A 330 1.06 15.77 -10.66
N ILE A 331 0.42 14.80 -11.33
CA ILE A 331 0.77 13.38 -11.20
C ILE A 331 2.19 13.09 -11.71
N LEU A 332 2.58 13.65 -12.85
CA LEU A 332 3.94 13.51 -13.39
C LEU A 332 4.98 14.07 -12.42
N SER A 333 4.72 15.28 -11.90
CA SER A 333 5.64 15.93 -10.96
C SER A 333 5.76 15.14 -9.67
N GLY A 334 4.65 14.63 -9.15
CA GLY A 334 4.62 13.81 -7.95
C GLY A 334 5.32 12.47 -8.11
N ALA A 335 5.12 11.77 -9.22
CA ALA A 335 5.80 10.51 -9.48
C ALA A 335 7.32 10.67 -9.58
N LEU A 336 7.80 11.68 -10.34
CA LEU A 336 9.23 11.96 -10.44
C LEU A 336 9.82 12.35 -9.08
N THR A 337 9.14 13.24 -8.35
CA THR A 337 9.60 13.74 -7.05
C THR A 337 9.67 12.61 -6.01
N LEU A 338 8.57 11.89 -5.80
CA LEU A 338 8.49 10.81 -4.80
C LEU A 338 9.43 9.65 -5.15
N THR A 339 9.64 9.36 -6.44
CA THR A 339 10.53 8.27 -6.85
C THR A 339 12.00 8.65 -6.67
N LEU A 340 12.42 9.80 -7.20
CA LEU A 340 13.83 10.20 -7.18
C LEU A 340 14.31 10.52 -5.76
N THR A 341 13.55 11.31 -5.00
CA THR A 341 13.88 11.60 -3.58
C THR A 341 13.75 10.35 -2.70
N GLY A 342 13.00 9.35 -3.15
CA GLY A 342 12.84 8.08 -2.45
C GLY A 342 14.05 7.16 -2.57
N TYR A 343 14.87 7.34 -3.61
CA TYR A 343 15.93 6.39 -3.94
C TYR A 343 17.31 7.03 -4.06
N ILE A 344 17.42 8.18 -4.74
CA ILE A 344 18.70 8.86 -4.89
C ILE A 344 19.06 9.50 -3.53
N PRO A 345 20.21 9.16 -2.93
CA PRO A 345 20.55 9.65 -1.60
C PRO A 345 20.66 11.18 -1.56
N ASP A 346 20.32 11.75 -0.40
CA ASP A 346 20.45 13.17 -0.08
C ASP A 346 19.66 14.14 -0.99
N LEU A 347 18.79 13.63 -1.87
CA LEU A 347 17.85 14.46 -2.61
C LEU A 347 16.74 14.97 -1.69
N ILE A 348 16.68 16.29 -1.51
CA ILE A 348 15.58 16.97 -0.79
C ILE A 348 14.39 17.28 -1.73
N GLY A 349 14.65 17.39 -3.03
CA GLY A 349 13.61 17.74 -3.99
C GLY A 349 14.01 17.65 -5.46
N VAL A 350 13.03 17.94 -6.32
CA VAL A 350 13.13 17.85 -7.78
C VAL A 350 12.56 19.11 -8.43
N SER A 351 13.38 19.78 -9.23
CA SER A 351 12.99 20.89 -10.10
C SER A 351 12.67 20.35 -11.48
N ILE A 352 11.48 20.67 -12.01
CA ILE A 352 11.02 20.19 -13.31
C ILE A 352 10.71 21.38 -14.21
N THR A 353 11.40 21.44 -15.34
CA THR A 353 11.23 22.47 -16.36
C THR A 353 10.77 21.84 -17.67
N MET A 354 9.72 22.39 -18.26
CA MET A 354 9.17 21.97 -19.56
C MET A 354 9.53 22.97 -20.65
N ILE A 355 9.96 22.47 -21.82
CA ILE A 355 10.23 23.26 -23.02
C ILE A 355 9.21 22.88 -24.09
N ASP A 356 8.38 23.83 -24.51
CA ASP A 356 7.38 23.65 -25.57
C ASP A 356 8.02 23.73 -26.96
N GLU A 357 7.31 23.31 -28.02
CA GLU A 357 7.82 23.29 -29.41
C GLU A 357 8.21 24.69 -29.92
N ASP A 358 7.61 25.75 -29.37
CA ASP A 358 7.91 27.14 -29.69
C ASP A 358 9.09 27.72 -28.86
N GLY A 359 9.72 26.89 -28.02
CA GLY A 359 10.81 27.26 -27.13
C GLY A 359 10.35 27.88 -25.81
N LYS A 360 9.04 27.97 -25.55
CA LYS A 360 8.53 28.48 -24.28
C LYS A 360 8.94 27.56 -23.12
N ILE A 361 9.57 28.15 -22.12
CA ILE A 361 10.02 27.48 -20.90
C ILE A 361 8.96 27.66 -19.81
N THR A 362 8.61 26.58 -19.10
CA THR A 362 7.70 26.59 -17.96
C THR A 362 8.30 25.77 -16.82
N GLU A 363 8.55 26.38 -15.67
CA GLU A 363 8.87 25.68 -14.43
C GLU A 363 7.58 25.20 -13.77
N LEU A 364 7.54 23.92 -13.39
CA LEU A 364 6.33 23.33 -12.81
C LEU A 364 6.21 23.62 -11.31
N ALA A 365 7.34 23.70 -10.60
CA ALA A 365 7.36 23.99 -9.17
C ALA A 365 7.22 25.50 -8.92
N PRO A 366 6.20 25.96 -8.17
CA PRO A 366 6.00 27.39 -7.90
C PRO A 366 7.15 28.03 -7.12
N ASP A 367 7.77 27.27 -6.22
CA ASP A 367 8.82 27.71 -5.31
C ASP A 367 10.19 27.09 -5.68
N GLY A 368 10.42 26.79 -6.96
CA GLY A 368 11.71 26.32 -7.49
C GLY A 368 11.82 24.80 -7.63
N TYR A 369 11.58 24.04 -6.55
CA TYR A 369 11.53 22.57 -6.62
C TYR A 369 10.42 22.00 -5.77
N PHE A 370 9.96 20.81 -6.14
CA PHE A 370 9.03 20.03 -5.34
C PHE A 370 9.77 19.16 -4.33
N THR A 371 9.16 18.99 -3.17
CA THR A 371 9.54 18.08 -2.10
C THR A 371 8.55 16.92 -2.00
N ARG A 372 8.87 15.93 -1.16
CA ARG A 372 7.93 14.82 -0.89
C ARG A 372 6.62 15.30 -0.26
N GLU A 373 6.68 16.36 0.55
CA GLU A 373 5.53 16.87 1.29
C GLU A 373 4.46 17.47 0.38
N ASP A 374 4.86 18.06 -0.75
CA ASP A 374 3.95 18.64 -1.74
C ASP A 374 2.99 17.59 -2.33
N PHE A 375 3.38 16.30 -2.27
CA PHE A 375 2.63 15.18 -2.84
C PHE A 375 2.14 14.18 -1.79
N SER A 376 2.28 14.43 -0.49
CA SER A 376 1.80 13.52 0.56
C SER A 376 0.30 13.24 0.41
N GLY A 377 -0.50 14.25 0.08
CA GLY A 377 -1.94 14.13 -0.18
C GLY A 377 -2.32 13.47 -1.51
N ARG A 378 -1.34 13.02 -2.30
CA ARG A 378 -1.55 12.23 -3.54
C ARG A 378 -1.23 10.76 -3.34
N ILE A 379 -0.65 10.35 -2.21
CA ILE A 379 -0.30 8.96 -1.98
C ILE A 379 -1.58 8.15 -1.75
N GLY A 380 -1.79 7.16 -2.61
CA GLY A 380 -2.91 6.24 -2.51
C GLY A 380 -2.50 4.88 -1.92
N ARG A 381 -3.50 4.17 -1.40
CA ARG A 381 -3.42 2.76 -1.03
C ARG A 381 -4.39 1.96 -1.89
N ILE A 382 -4.02 0.72 -2.19
CA ILE A 382 -4.91 -0.22 -2.87
C ILE A 382 -5.84 -0.89 -1.85
N VAL A 383 -7.13 -0.77 -2.07
CA VAL A 383 -8.18 -1.49 -1.35
C VAL A 383 -8.87 -2.48 -2.29
N ASN A 384 -9.35 -3.58 -1.72
CA ASN A 384 -10.06 -4.61 -2.45
C ASN A 384 -11.56 -4.32 -2.41
N ILE A 385 -12.17 -4.16 -3.59
CA ILE A 385 -13.60 -3.97 -3.76
C ILE A 385 -14.20 -5.22 -4.41
N ASP A 386 -15.18 -5.83 -3.76
CA ASP A 386 -15.77 -7.09 -4.20
C ASP A 386 -17.05 -6.84 -5.00
N TYR A 387 -16.93 -6.84 -6.33
CA TYR A 387 -18.04 -6.62 -7.26
C TYR A 387 -18.73 -7.93 -7.63
N PRO A 388 -20.05 -7.95 -7.84
CA PRO A 388 -20.73 -9.13 -8.32
C PRO A 388 -20.34 -9.43 -9.77
N ASN A 389 -20.21 -10.72 -10.10
CA ASN A 389 -20.10 -11.14 -11.48
C ASN A 389 -21.44 -10.93 -12.23
N ARG A 390 -21.41 -11.13 -13.56
CA ARG A 390 -22.59 -10.91 -14.43
C ARG A 390 -23.85 -11.64 -13.96
N ASP A 391 -23.73 -12.84 -13.37
CA ASP A 391 -24.89 -13.60 -12.88
C ASP A 391 -25.14 -13.47 -11.36
N GLY A 392 -24.37 -12.66 -10.64
CA GLY A 392 -24.44 -12.49 -9.19
C GLY A 392 -24.24 -13.77 -8.36
N SER A 393 -23.72 -14.84 -8.96
CA SER A 393 -23.39 -16.08 -8.23
C SER A 393 -22.08 -15.96 -7.45
N LEU A 394 -21.16 -15.15 -7.96
CA LEU A 394 -19.82 -14.95 -7.43
C LEU A 394 -19.49 -13.46 -7.33
N LEU A 395 -18.46 -13.14 -6.56
CA LEU A 395 -17.88 -11.82 -6.42
C LEU A 395 -16.45 -11.86 -6.97
N TYR A 396 -16.14 -10.93 -7.86
CA TYR A 396 -14.79 -10.67 -8.34
C TYR A 396 -14.17 -9.56 -7.52
N ARG A 397 -12.93 -9.79 -7.10
CA ARG A 397 -12.13 -8.80 -6.39
C ARG A 397 -11.49 -7.84 -7.38
N ALA A 398 -11.71 -6.55 -7.18
CA ALA A 398 -11.06 -5.51 -7.95
C ALA A 398 -10.23 -4.61 -7.05
N SER A 399 -8.96 -4.43 -7.38
CA SER A 399 -8.08 -3.48 -6.73
C SER A 399 -8.46 -2.05 -7.11
N ARG A 400 -8.72 -1.19 -6.13
CA ARG A 400 -9.01 0.24 -6.32
C ARG A 400 -8.08 1.10 -5.47
N ALA A 401 -7.66 2.24 -6.01
CA ALA A 401 -6.90 3.21 -5.26
C ALA A 401 -7.84 4.10 -4.45
N VAL A 402 -7.51 4.33 -3.19
CA VAL A 402 -8.11 5.36 -2.32
C VAL A 402 -6.99 6.15 -1.66
N SER A 403 -7.29 7.36 -1.17
CA SER A 403 -6.31 8.14 -0.41
C SER A 403 -5.79 7.32 0.78
N SER A 404 -4.48 7.42 1.08
CA SER A 404 -3.88 6.74 2.24
C SER A 404 -4.58 7.10 3.57
N GLU A 405 -4.99 8.36 3.72
CA GLU A 405 -5.70 8.85 4.92
C GLU A 405 -7.10 8.26 5.07
N GLU A 406 -7.71 7.85 3.95
CA GLU A 406 -9.08 7.33 3.88
C GLU A 406 -9.13 5.80 3.80
N SER A 407 -7.98 5.12 3.71
CA SER A 407 -7.93 3.68 3.47
C SER A 407 -8.48 2.83 4.62
N TYR A 408 -8.68 3.43 5.79
CA TYR A 408 -9.33 2.82 6.95
C TYR A 408 -10.73 3.36 7.19
N ASP A 409 -11.18 4.37 6.43
CA ASP A 409 -12.52 4.94 6.58
C ASP A 409 -13.54 4.03 5.87
N PRO A 410 -14.43 3.35 6.62
CA PRO A 410 -15.48 2.52 6.03
C PRO A 410 -16.38 3.28 5.06
N MET A 411 -16.60 4.58 5.28
CA MET A 411 -17.44 5.41 4.42
C MET A 411 -16.76 5.66 3.07
N ALA A 412 -15.45 5.90 3.05
CA ALA A 412 -14.70 6.09 1.81
C ALA A 412 -14.69 4.81 0.97
N ILE A 413 -14.40 3.66 1.59
CA ILE A 413 -14.41 2.35 0.92
C ILE A 413 -15.81 1.99 0.41
N LEU A 414 -16.85 2.22 1.21
CA LEU A 414 -18.23 1.98 0.79
C LEU A 414 -18.64 2.92 -0.35
N THR A 415 -18.19 4.18 -0.34
CA THR A 415 -18.42 5.13 -1.43
C THR A 415 -17.77 4.66 -2.72
N GLU A 416 -16.55 4.13 -2.65
CA GLU A 416 -15.86 3.55 -3.82
C GLU A 416 -16.59 2.31 -4.37
N LEU A 417 -17.12 1.43 -3.52
CA LEU A 417 -17.96 0.32 -3.97
C LEU A 417 -19.25 0.80 -4.66
N LEU A 418 -19.86 1.89 -4.16
CA LEU A 418 -21.13 2.41 -4.66
C LEU A 418 -20.99 3.31 -5.89
N SER A 419 -19.83 3.95 -6.09
CA SER A 419 -19.54 4.75 -7.30
C SER A 419 -19.59 3.89 -8.56
N GLY A 420 -19.17 2.62 -8.42
CA GLY A 420 -19.30 1.57 -9.41
C GLY A 420 -18.24 1.67 -10.51
N SER A 421 -17.59 0.55 -10.81
CA SER A 421 -16.72 0.43 -11.98
C SER A 421 -17.56 0.27 -13.25
N THR A 422 -17.36 1.16 -14.24
CA THR A 422 -18.00 1.04 -15.57
C THR A 422 -17.62 -0.24 -16.31
N ASP A 423 -16.47 -0.83 -15.97
CA ASP A 423 -15.83 -1.87 -16.79
C ASP A 423 -16.22 -3.31 -16.40
N LEU A 424 -16.76 -3.53 -15.20
CA LEU A 424 -17.09 -4.87 -14.67
C LEU A 424 -18.60 -5.14 -14.51
N GLY A 425 -19.44 -4.27 -15.07
CA GLY A 425 -20.88 -4.35 -14.92
C GLY A 425 -21.32 -3.66 -13.63
N GLY A 426 -21.58 -2.36 -13.72
CA GLY A 426 -22.32 -1.64 -12.68
C GLY A 426 -23.72 -2.26 -12.50
N MET A 427 -24.40 -2.16 -11.37
CA MET A 427 -24.17 -1.36 -10.18
C MET A 427 -24.81 -2.11 -9.00
N CYS A 428 -24.45 -1.71 -7.79
CA CYS A 428 -25.29 -1.85 -6.60
C CYS A 428 -26.64 -1.13 -6.83
N GLY A 429 -27.51 -1.57 -7.74
CA GLY A 429 -28.90 -1.14 -7.91
C GLY A 429 -29.23 0.36 -7.95
N GLY A 430 -28.31 1.22 -8.39
CA GLY A 430 -28.49 2.68 -8.33
C GLY A 430 -28.41 3.26 -6.90
N PHE A 431 -27.78 2.53 -5.98
CA PHE A 431 -27.39 3.02 -4.67
C PHE A 431 -26.13 3.87 -4.76
N THR A 432 -26.07 4.92 -3.97
CA THR A 432 -24.98 5.89 -3.92
C THR A 432 -24.68 6.27 -2.48
N ALA A 433 -23.59 7.02 -2.25
CA ALA A 433 -23.29 7.58 -0.93
C ALA A 433 -24.45 8.42 -0.34
N ASP A 434 -25.30 9.00 -1.20
CA ASP A 434 -26.47 9.76 -0.76
C ASP A 434 -27.54 8.90 -0.07
N ASP A 435 -27.51 7.57 -0.20
CA ASP A 435 -28.43 6.67 0.50
C ASP A 435 -27.98 6.36 1.94
N ILE A 436 -26.81 6.83 2.37
CA ILE A 436 -26.21 6.53 3.68
C ILE A 436 -26.45 7.68 4.65
N SER A 437 -26.93 7.37 5.85
CA SER A 437 -27.09 8.28 6.99
C SER A 437 -25.78 8.41 7.77
N GLY A 438 -25.08 7.28 7.96
CA GLY A 438 -23.73 7.27 8.53
C GLY A 438 -23.13 5.88 8.56
N VAL A 439 -21.81 5.82 8.77
CA VAL A 439 -21.06 4.58 8.98
C VAL A 439 -20.20 4.75 10.22
N TYR A 440 -20.14 3.74 11.08
CA TYR A 440 -19.30 3.76 12.27
C TYR A 440 -18.79 2.37 12.63
N LYS A 441 -17.66 2.31 13.31
CA LYS A 441 -17.07 1.09 13.87
C LYS A 441 -17.51 0.92 15.32
N THR A 442 -17.69 -0.32 15.75
CA THR A 442 -17.84 -0.74 17.15
C THR A 442 -17.27 -2.15 17.28
N ASP A 443 -16.29 -2.31 18.17
CA ASP A 443 -15.44 -3.50 18.24
C ASP A 443 -14.93 -3.92 16.85
N ASN A 444 -15.18 -5.17 16.45
CA ASN A 444 -14.84 -5.75 15.15
C ASN A 444 -15.98 -5.67 14.12
N THR A 445 -16.96 -4.78 14.33
CA THR A 445 -18.15 -4.64 13.50
C THR A 445 -18.24 -3.23 12.91
N ILE A 446 -18.41 -3.15 11.58
CA ILE A 446 -18.83 -1.92 10.92
C ILE A 446 -20.35 -1.86 10.90
N VAL A 447 -20.93 -0.72 11.25
CA VAL A 447 -22.36 -0.47 11.21
C VAL A 447 -22.66 0.58 10.16
N ILE A 448 -23.51 0.23 9.21
CA ILE A 448 -24.01 1.11 8.17
C ILE A 448 -25.43 1.49 8.54
N ASP A 449 -25.67 2.77 8.80
CA ASP A 449 -27.00 3.32 8.94
C ASP A 449 -27.45 3.89 7.59
N TRP A 450 -28.42 3.25 6.96
CA TRP A 450 -29.02 3.70 5.72
C TRP A 450 -30.11 4.74 5.98
N LYS A 451 -30.34 5.64 5.02
CA LYS A 451 -31.47 6.57 5.08
C LYS A 451 -32.80 5.82 4.95
N ALA A 452 -33.86 6.43 5.48
CA ALA A 452 -35.22 5.93 5.34
C ALA A 452 -35.59 5.71 3.86
N GLY A 453 -36.15 4.55 3.54
CA GLY A 453 -36.50 4.14 2.19
C GLY A 453 -35.51 3.13 1.58
N PHE A 454 -34.40 2.82 2.26
CA PHE A 454 -33.45 1.79 1.87
C PHE A 454 -34.12 0.44 1.63
N THR A 455 -34.96 -0.01 2.57
CA THR A 455 -35.64 -1.30 2.46
C THR A 455 -36.49 -1.39 1.20
N ASP A 456 -37.24 -0.34 0.89
CA ASP A 456 -38.11 -0.29 -0.27
C ASP A 456 -37.30 -0.18 -1.57
N LYS A 457 -36.22 0.60 -1.58
CA LYS A 457 -35.30 0.72 -2.72
C LYS A 457 -34.63 -0.62 -3.03
N LEU A 458 -34.16 -1.35 -2.01
CA LEU A 458 -33.51 -2.65 -2.20
C LEU A 458 -34.52 -3.69 -2.69
N ARG A 459 -35.74 -3.69 -2.14
CA ARG A 459 -36.81 -4.57 -2.59
C ARG A 459 -37.25 -4.26 -4.03
N ALA A 460 -37.24 -2.99 -4.44
CA ALA A 460 -37.49 -2.58 -5.81
C ALA A 460 -36.36 -3.04 -6.75
N TYR A 461 -35.10 -2.92 -6.34
CA TYR A 461 -33.95 -3.44 -7.09
C TYR A 461 -34.03 -4.95 -7.31
N ILE A 462 -34.29 -5.72 -6.23
CA ILE A 462 -34.43 -7.18 -6.29
C ILE A 462 -35.51 -7.56 -7.32
N ASN A 463 -36.66 -6.87 -7.30
CA ASN A 463 -37.80 -7.18 -8.16
C ASN A 463 -37.83 -6.41 -9.50
N SER A 464 -36.76 -5.69 -9.85
CA SER A 464 -36.68 -4.94 -11.11
C SER A 464 -36.65 -5.89 -12.33
N GLY A 465 -36.85 -5.38 -13.55
CA GLY A 465 -36.69 -6.17 -14.77
C GLY A 465 -35.26 -6.68 -14.95
N ASP A 466 -34.99 -7.48 -16.00
CA ASP A 466 -33.65 -8.05 -16.31
C ASP A 466 -32.57 -7.01 -16.69
N ASP A 467 -32.87 -5.72 -16.54
CA ASP A 467 -32.02 -4.59 -16.94
C ASP A 467 -30.70 -4.49 -16.14
N THR A 468 -30.54 -5.28 -15.07
CA THR A 468 -29.32 -5.32 -14.25
C THR A 468 -28.31 -6.36 -14.71
N GLY A 469 -28.68 -7.27 -15.62
CA GLY A 469 -27.86 -8.42 -16.03
C GLY A 469 -27.75 -9.54 -15.00
N ILE A 470 -28.05 -9.29 -13.72
CA ILE A 470 -28.03 -10.26 -12.63
C ILE A 470 -29.42 -10.91 -12.46
N PRO A 471 -29.55 -12.24 -12.48
CA PRO A 471 -30.78 -12.97 -12.16
C PRO A 471 -31.40 -12.56 -10.82
N GLN A 472 -32.72 -12.40 -10.80
CA GLN A 472 -33.49 -11.95 -9.64
C GLN A 472 -33.11 -12.69 -8.35
N GLU A 473 -32.96 -14.01 -8.41
CA GLU A 473 -32.67 -14.87 -7.26
C GLU A 473 -31.32 -14.59 -6.59
N ASN A 474 -30.40 -13.92 -7.29
CA ASN A 474 -29.04 -13.65 -6.87
C ASN A 474 -28.82 -12.19 -6.42
N ARG A 475 -29.72 -11.26 -6.79
CA ARG A 475 -29.54 -9.81 -6.58
C ARG A 475 -29.35 -9.40 -5.13
N GLU A 476 -30.16 -9.93 -4.22
CA GLU A 476 -30.04 -9.62 -2.79
C GLU A 476 -28.69 -10.10 -2.25
N ARG A 477 -28.30 -11.34 -2.55
CA ARG A 477 -27.02 -11.91 -2.12
C ARG A 477 -25.84 -11.12 -2.69
N ALA A 478 -25.88 -10.82 -3.98
CA ALA A 478 -24.86 -10.04 -4.67
C ALA A 478 -24.68 -8.67 -4.00
N PHE A 479 -25.76 -7.90 -3.82
CA PHE A 479 -25.70 -6.57 -3.19
C PHE A 479 -25.15 -6.63 -1.76
N ILE A 480 -25.73 -7.49 -0.93
CA ILE A 480 -25.37 -7.55 0.49
C ILE A 480 -23.94 -8.03 0.68
N TYR A 481 -23.52 -9.10 -0.01
CA TYR A 481 -22.18 -9.63 0.19
C TYR A 481 -21.09 -8.86 -0.55
N SER A 482 -21.40 -8.06 -1.58
CA SER A 482 -20.45 -7.07 -2.07
C SER A 482 -20.04 -6.09 -0.98
N ILE A 483 -21.01 -5.57 -0.21
CA ILE A 483 -20.74 -4.66 0.91
C ILE A 483 -20.04 -5.39 2.06
N VAL A 484 -20.59 -6.54 2.49
CA VAL A 484 -20.04 -7.27 3.64
C VAL A 484 -18.62 -7.73 3.35
N ASN A 485 -18.35 -8.35 2.21
CA ASN A 485 -17.01 -8.85 1.92
C ASN A 485 -16.01 -7.71 1.76
N THR A 486 -16.37 -6.62 1.06
CA THR A 486 -15.52 -5.43 0.90
C THR A 486 -15.15 -4.81 2.24
N LEU A 487 -16.11 -4.53 3.12
CA LEU A 487 -15.82 -3.86 4.39
C LEU A 487 -15.09 -4.76 5.40
N THR A 488 -15.20 -6.08 5.26
CA THR A 488 -14.39 -7.05 6.03
C THR A 488 -12.99 -7.27 5.48
N GLU A 489 -12.58 -6.55 4.43
CA GLU A 489 -11.16 -6.44 4.04
C GLU A 489 -10.41 -5.44 4.91
N ILE A 490 -11.11 -4.51 5.55
CA ILE A 490 -10.51 -3.58 6.50
C ILE A 490 -9.99 -4.40 7.69
N GLU A 491 -8.74 -4.17 8.07
CA GLU A 491 -8.09 -4.93 9.12
C GLU A 491 -8.86 -4.83 10.45
N ASP A 492 -8.88 -5.92 11.22
CA ASP A 492 -9.65 -6.10 12.46
C ASP A 492 -11.18 -6.08 12.33
N ILE A 493 -11.73 -5.94 11.11
CA ILE A 493 -13.18 -6.01 10.89
C ILE A 493 -13.59 -7.43 10.50
N GLY A 494 -14.39 -8.06 11.36
CA GLY A 494 -14.93 -9.39 11.11
C GLY A 494 -16.39 -9.39 10.62
N ARG A 495 -17.12 -8.28 10.81
CA ARG A 495 -18.57 -8.24 10.65
C ARG A 495 -19.10 -6.90 10.15
N VAL A 496 -20.26 -6.93 9.50
CA VAL A 496 -21.00 -5.73 9.08
C VAL A 496 -22.46 -5.82 9.54
N TRP A 497 -23.00 -4.75 10.11
CA TRP A 497 -24.40 -4.62 10.49
C TRP A 497 -25.05 -3.50 9.67
N MET A 498 -26.27 -3.72 9.18
CA MET A 498 -27.07 -2.70 8.50
C MET A 498 -28.28 -2.25 9.33
N LEU A 499 -28.48 -0.94 9.44
CA LEU A 499 -29.62 -0.27 10.05
C LEU A 499 -30.33 0.61 9.01
N GLU A 500 -31.58 0.97 9.26
CA GLU A 500 -32.30 1.99 8.48
C GLU A 500 -32.90 3.02 9.42
N ASP A 501 -32.53 4.29 9.27
CA ASP A 501 -32.98 5.38 10.13
C ASP A 501 -32.77 5.06 11.63
N GLY A 502 -31.58 4.52 11.93
CA GLY A 502 -31.17 4.09 13.27
C GLY A 502 -31.92 2.85 13.80
N LYS A 503 -32.76 2.20 12.99
CA LYS A 503 -33.58 1.06 13.40
C LYS A 503 -33.06 -0.24 12.81
N LYS A 504 -33.26 -1.30 13.57
CA LYS A 504 -32.94 -2.66 13.17
C LYS A 504 -33.78 -3.09 11.96
N LEU A 505 -33.12 -3.68 10.97
CA LEU A 505 -33.75 -4.26 9.80
C LEU A 505 -34.27 -5.69 10.06
N GLY A 506 -35.25 -6.11 9.27
CA GLY A 506 -35.74 -7.49 9.22
C GLY A 506 -35.16 -8.28 8.04
N SER A 507 -35.94 -9.22 7.51
CA SER A 507 -35.65 -9.83 6.21
C SER A 507 -36.15 -8.92 5.08
N ILE A 508 -35.32 -8.72 4.05
CA ILE A 508 -35.72 -7.97 2.85
C ILE A 508 -36.37 -8.91 1.84
N ASP A 509 -35.67 -9.98 1.46
CA ASP A 509 -36.18 -11.15 0.73
C ASP A 509 -35.77 -12.45 1.46
N LYS A 510 -34.55 -12.97 1.25
CA LYS A 510 -34.04 -14.21 1.83
C LYS A 510 -33.05 -13.97 2.97
N ILE A 511 -32.39 -12.81 3.01
CA ILE A 511 -31.35 -12.50 3.99
C ILE A 511 -31.96 -11.70 5.15
N TYR A 512 -31.71 -12.16 6.37
CA TYR A 512 -32.09 -11.45 7.59
C TYR A 512 -30.99 -10.45 7.98
N LEU A 513 -31.28 -9.14 7.89
CA LEU A 513 -30.33 -8.06 8.16
C LEU A 513 -30.38 -7.56 9.61
N GLY A 514 -31.14 -8.25 10.46
CA GLY A 514 -31.29 -7.86 11.85
C GLY A 514 -30.12 -8.24 12.76
N ASN A 515 -29.11 -8.93 12.25
CA ASN A 515 -27.89 -9.29 12.96
C ASN A 515 -26.69 -8.88 12.11
N SER A 516 -25.51 -8.82 12.70
CA SER A 516 -24.29 -8.62 11.92
C SER A 516 -23.99 -9.83 11.04
N LEU A 517 -23.54 -9.55 9.82
CA LEU A 517 -23.17 -10.52 8.80
C LEU A 517 -21.66 -10.67 8.78
N MET A 518 -21.21 -11.91 8.61
CA MET A 518 -19.81 -12.23 8.40
C MET A 518 -19.53 -12.37 6.91
N ARG A 519 -18.26 -12.16 6.56
CA ARG A 519 -17.74 -12.43 5.22
C ARG A 519 -18.14 -13.82 4.72
N ASN A 520 -18.48 -13.91 3.44
CA ASN A 520 -18.72 -15.17 2.74
C ASN A 520 -17.58 -15.46 1.75
N PRO A 521 -16.54 -16.21 2.15
CA PRO A 521 -15.42 -16.52 1.27
C PRO A 521 -15.79 -17.51 0.16
N GLY A 522 -16.88 -18.27 0.31
CA GLY A 522 -17.28 -19.30 -0.66
C GLY A 522 -17.83 -18.76 -1.99
N ILE A 523 -18.05 -17.45 -2.08
CA ILE A 523 -18.50 -16.77 -3.30
C ILE A 523 -17.44 -15.84 -3.89
N LEU A 524 -16.25 -15.75 -3.29
CA LEU A 524 -15.16 -14.95 -3.83
C LEU A 524 -14.38 -15.74 -4.89
N VAL A 525 -14.05 -15.06 -5.98
CA VAL A 525 -13.08 -15.53 -6.96
C VAL A 525 -11.83 -14.68 -6.80
N ASN A 526 -10.73 -15.33 -6.43
CA ASN A 526 -9.40 -14.71 -6.51
C ASN A 526 -8.90 -14.93 -7.94
N GLU A 527 -8.47 -13.86 -8.61
CA GLU A 527 -7.68 -13.97 -9.84
C GLU A 527 -6.27 -14.50 -9.56
#